data_AF-A0A7V3BGA1-F1
#
_entry.id   AF-A0A7V3BGA1-F1
#
_cell.length_a   1.000
_cell.length_b   1.000
_cell.length_c   1.000
_cell.angle_alpha   90.00
_cell.angle_beta   90.00
_cell.angle_gamma   90.00
#
_symmetry.space_group_name_H-M   'P 1'
#
loop_
_entity.id
_entity.type
_entity.pdbx_description
1 polymer ?
#
loop_
_entity_poly.entity_id
_entity_poly.type
_entity_poly.pdbx_seq_one_letter_code
_entity_poly.pdbx_strand_id
1 'polypeptide(L)' 'MTEKQEAVLRASDLELLDELKSGDLLVRDTEAMAVRGVYFCYILTKEGYVQNIDWYYPAKQVALTA' A
#
# COMPACT_ATOMS: atom_id res chain seq x y z
N MET A 1 0.77 6.36 -14.27
CA MET A 1 1.53 5.09 -14.13
C MET A 1 2.69 4.96 -15.14
N THR A 2 3.91 4.60 -14.67
CA THR A 2 5.14 4.41 -15.47
C THR A 2 5.45 2.92 -15.72
N GLU A 3 6.30 2.61 -16.71
CA GLU A 3 6.75 1.23 -16.99
C GLU A 3 7.41 0.55 -15.77
N LYS A 4 8.17 1.33 -14.99
CA LYS A 4 8.82 0.83 -13.76
C LYS A 4 7.79 0.47 -12.69
N GLN A 5 6.78 1.33 -12.49
CA GLN A 5 5.70 1.06 -11.53
C GLN A 5 4.91 -0.19 -11.93
N GLU A 6 4.60 -0.34 -13.21
CA GLU A 6 3.90 -1.51 -13.72
C GLU A 6 4.73 -2.80 -13.57
N ALA A 7 6.04 -2.74 -13.83
CA ALA A 7 6.93 -3.87 -13.62
C ALA A 7 6.96 -4.31 -12.14
N VAL A 8 6.98 -3.36 -11.20
CA VAL A 8 6.91 -3.66 -9.77
C VAL A 8 5.56 -4.29 -9.40
N LEU A 9 4.45 -3.72 -9.82
CA LEU A 9 3.11 -4.28 -9.54
C LEU A 9 2.94 -5.69 -10.08
N ARG A 10 3.49 -6.00 -11.27
CA ARG A 10 3.42 -7.35 -11.85
C ARG A 10 4.32 -8.37 -11.16
N ALA A 11 5.40 -7.92 -10.52
CA ALA A 11 6.39 -8.78 -9.87
C ALA A 11 6.20 -8.93 -8.36
N SER A 12 5.23 -8.22 -7.78
CA SER A 12 5.03 -8.12 -6.32
C SER A 12 3.59 -8.47 -5.95
N ASP A 13 3.36 -8.85 -4.69
CA ASP A 13 2.02 -9.02 -4.12
C ASP A 13 1.36 -7.69 -3.74
N LEU A 14 1.51 -6.67 -4.60
CA LEU A 14 1.01 -5.31 -4.39
C LEU A 14 -0.20 -5.02 -5.26
N GLU A 15 -1.23 -4.45 -4.64
CA GLU A 15 -2.43 -3.98 -5.31
C GLU A 15 -2.45 -2.45 -5.37
N LEU A 16 -2.73 -1.89 -6.55
CA LEU A 16 -2.93 -0.45 -6.74
C LEU A 16 -4.25 0.00 -6.09
N LEU A 17 -4.15 0.97 -5.17
CA LEU A 17 -5.31 1.59 -4.53
C LEU A 17 -5.68 2.93 -5.17
N ASP A 18 -4.69 3.80 -5.39
CA ASP A 18 -4.92 5.15 -5.93
C ASP A 18 -3.65 5.73 -6.58
N GLU A 19 -3.80 6.75 -7.42
CA GLU A 19 -2.70 7.55 -7.97
C GLU A 19 -2.66 8.92 -7.29
N LEU A 20 -1.54 9.23 -6.63
CA LEU A 20 -1.36 10.51 -5.93
C LEU A 20 -1.16 11.65 -6.93
N LYS A 21 -1.41 12.89 -6.49
CA LYS A 21 -1.16 14.10 -7.30
C LYS A 21 0.30 14.25 -7.76
N SER A 22 1.24 13.64 -7.03
CA SER A 22 2.65 13.58 -7.44
C SER A 22 2.87 12.66 -8.64
N GLY A 23 1.94 11.75 -8.95
CA GLY A 23 2.04 10.63 -9.89
C GLY A 23 2.73 9.39 -9.31
N ASP A 24 2.95 9.36 -7.99
CA ASP A 24 3.27 8.13 -7.26
C ASP A 24 1.98 7.34 -7.01
N LEU A 25 2.12 6.06 -6.70
CA LEU A 25 0.97 5.17 -6.49
C LEU A 25 0.85 4.80 -5.02
N LEU A 26 -0.37 4.86 -4.50
CA LEU A 26 -0.72 4.23 -3.23
C LEU A 26 -1.00 2.76 -3.50
N VAL A 27 -0.25 1.87 -2.86
CA VAL A 27 -0.37 0.43 -3.05
C VAL A 27 -0.55 -0.27 -1.72
N ARG A 28 -1.16 -1.46 -1.73
CA ARG A 28 -1.36 -2.32 -0.56
C ARG A 28 -0.70 -3.66 -0.77
N ASP A 29 -0.10 -4.19 0.29
CA ASP A 29 0.39 -5.58 0.35
C ASP A 29 -0.77 -6.55 0.59
N THR A 30 -0.94 -7.46 -0.37
CA THR A 30 -1.98 -8.49 -0.39
C THR A 30 -1.53 -9.79 0.28
N GLU A 31 -0.23 -10.07 0.33
CA GLU A 31 0.34 -11.22 1.05
C GLU A 31 0.17 -11.04 2.55
N ALA A 32 0.50 -9.86 3.08
CA ALA A 32 0.31 -9.55 4.50
C ALA A 32 -1.16 -9.66 4.93
N MET A 33 -2.09 -9.28 4.04
CA MET A 33 -3.52 -9.48 4.28
C MET A 33 -3.86 -10.97 4.35
N ALA A 34 -3.39 -11.77 3.37
CA ALA A 34 -3.69 -13.19 3.30
C ALA A 34 -3.08 -14.00 4.45
N VAL A 35 -1.87 -13.66 4.89
CA VAL A 35 -1.11 -14.43 5.89
C VAL A 35 -1.39 -13.94 7.32
N ARG A 36 -1.49 -12.63 7.53
CA ARG A 36 -1.54 -12.02 8.87
C ARG A 36 -2.87 -11.34 9.19
N GLY A 37 -3.75 -11.17 8.19
CA GLY A 37 -4.99 -10.40 8.36
C GLY A 37 -4.77 -8.91 8.60
N VAL A 38 -3.59 -8.38 8.24
CA VAL A 38 -3.20 -6.99 8.47
C VAL A 38 -3.01 -6.29 7.13
N TYR A 39 -3.46 -5.03 7.07
CA TYR A 39 -3.30 -4.17 5.91
C TYR A 39 -2.04 -3.30 6.07
N PHE A 40 -1.05 -3.50 5.20
CA PHE A 40 0.05 -2.55 5.01
C PHE A 40 -0.11 -1.82 3.69
N CYS A 41 0.03 -0.50 3.75
CA CYS A 41 0.01 0.36 2.59
C CYS A 41 1.39 1.00 2.40
N TYR A 42 1.76 1.23 1.15
CA TYR A 42 3.05 1.78 0.75
C TYR A 42 2.86 2.81 -0.36
N ILE A 43 3.88 3.62 -0.58
CA ILE A 43 3.99 4.48 -1.77
C ILE A 43 4.94 3.84 -2.76
N LEU A 44 4.45 3.55 -3.96
CA LEU A 44 5.26 3.14 -5.09
C LEU A 44 5.59 4.36 -5.94
N THR A 45 6.83 4.81 -5.81
CA THR A 45 7.34 5.99 -6.51
C THR A 45 7.42 5.76 -8.02
N LYS A 46 7.46 6.83 -8.81
CA LYS A 46 7.66 6.76 -10.27
C LYS A 46 8.92 6.01 -10.71
N GLU A 47 9.94 6.00 -9.85
CA GLU A 47 11.20 5.32 -10.10
C GLU A 47 11.19 3.83 -9.75
N GLY A 48 10.08 3.31 -9.20
CA GLY A 48 9.93 1.91 -8.83
C GLY A 48 10.36 1.57 -7.40
N TYR A 49 10.73 2.57 -6.58
CA TYR A 49 10.98 2.33 -5.16
C TYR A 49 9.67 2.25 -4.38
N VAL A 50 9.58 1.27 -3.49
CA VAL A 50 8.49 1.13 -2.52
C VAL A 50 8.92 1.79 -1.21
N GLN A 51 8.18 2.80 -0.78
CA GLN A 51 8.38 3.52 0.47
C GLN A 51 7.31 3.10 1.46
N ASN A 52 7.73 2.73 2.67
CA ASN A 52 6.79 2.54 3.77
C ASN A 52 6.20 3.88 4.15
N ILE A 53 4.87 3.95 4.17
CA ILE A 53 4.22 5.02 4.90
C ILE A 53 4.07 4.49 6.32
N ASP A 54 4.80 5.10 7.25
CA ASP A 54 4.51 4.96 8.69
C ASP A 54 3.17 5.64 9.02
N TRP A 55 2.13 5.30 8.27
CA TRP A 55 0.77 5.64 8.57
C TRP A 55 0.29 4.63 9.60
N TYR A 56 0.62 4.89 10.86
CA TYR A 56 -0.20 4.43 11.97
C TYR A 56 -1.60 4.98 11.69
N TYR A 57 -2.47 4.19 11.06
CA TYR A 57 -3.89 4.37 11.30
C TYR A 57 -4.02 4.04 12.79
N PRO A 58 -4.37 4.98 13.69
CA PRO A 58 -5.05 4.53 14.88
C PRO A 58 -6.26 3.80 14.31
N ALA A 59 -6.24 2.45 14.32
CA ALA A 59 -7.46 1.69 14.26
C ALA A 59 -8.34 2.44 15.25
N LYS A 60 -9.40 3.09 14.77
CA LYS A 60 -10.38 3.70 15.67
C LYS A 60 -10.64 2.58 16.65
N GLN A 61 -10.17 2.75 17.87
CA GLN A 61 -10.55 1.92 18.97
C GLN A 61 -12.03 2.26 19.08
N VAL A 62 -12.84 1.55 18.30
CA VAL A 62 -14.26 1.49 18.53
C VAL A 62 -14.26 0.88 19.91
N ALA A 63 -14.37 1.74 20.91
CA ALA A 63 -14.75 1.33 22.25
C ALA A 63 -16.15 0.74 22.08
N LEU A 64 -16.21 -0.50 21.60
CA LEU A 64 -17.26 -1.44 21.89
C LEU A 64 -17.02 -1.86 23.33
N THR A 65 -17.35 -0.96 24.24
CA THR A 65 -17.66 -1.35 25.62
C THR A 65 -19.15 -1.12 25.79
N ALA A 66 -19.79 -2.25 26.09
CA ALA A 66 -21.21 -2.49 26.27
C ALA A 66 -21.89 -1.61 27.32
#